data_AF-A0A3D0XLL6-F1
#
_entry.id   AF-A0A3D0XLL6-F1
#
_cell.length_a   1.000
_cell.length_b   1.000
_cell.length_c   1.000
_cell.angle_alpha   90.00
_cell.angle_beta   90.00
_cell.angle_gamma   90.00
#
_symmetry.space_group_name_H-M   'P 1'
#
loop_
_entity.id
_entity.type
_entity.pdbx_description
1 polymer ?
#
loop_
_entity_poly.entity_id
_entity_poly.type
_entity_poly.pdbx_seq_one_letter_code
_entity_poly.pdbx_strand_id
1 'polypeptide(L)' 'MGIRYQWNAFVPADLLVPRGCVLQKWSVIACDQYTSQPEYWDQVEKVVGNAPSTLRLILPEVYLQEKNLQERIDKIH' A
#
# COMPACT_ATOMS: atom_id res chain seq x y z
N MET A 1 16.63 43.59 6.27
CA MET A 1 15.78 42.83 5.33
C MET A 1 15.53 41.45 5.95
N GLY A 2 14.53 41.32 6.84
CA GLY A 2 14.28 40.07 7.57
C GLY A 2 13.33 39.17 6.79
N ILE A 3 13.77 37.95 6.46
CA ILE A 3 12.91 36.94 5.81
C ILE A 3 11.89 36.49 6.85
N ARG A 4 10.62 36.87 6.66
CA ARG A 4 9.51 36.35 7.46
C ARG A 4 9.26 34.92 6.99
N TYR A 5 9.60 33.92 7.81
CA TYR A 5 9.16 32.55 7.59
C TYR A 5 7.66 32.49 7.80
N GLN A 6 6.92 32.48 6.69
CA GLN A 6 5.48 32.27 6.67
C GLN A 6 5.26 30.76 6.84
N TRP A 7 4.92 30.34 8.06
CA TRP A 7 4.57 28.95 8.37
C TRP A 7 3.25 28.61 7.66
N ASN A 8 3.35 28.19 6.40
CA ASN A 8 2.20 27.63 5.70
C ASN A 8 1.92 26.25 6.34
N ALA A 9 0.71 26.06 6.86
CA ALA A 9 0.27 24.79 7.44
C ALA A 9 0.32 23.61 6.43
N PHE A 10 0.44 23.93 5.14
CA PHE A 10 0.61 22.97 4.06
C PHE A 10 1.79 23.38 3.18
N VAL A 11 2.65 22.41 2.89
CA VAL A 11 3.73 22.50 1.91
C VAL A 11 3.57 21.36 0.89
N PRO A 12 4.00 21.53 -0.36
CA PRO A 12 3.99 20.42 -1.32
C PRO A 12 4.85 19.27 -0.78
N ALA A 13 4.36 18.04 -0.95
CA ALA A 13 5.10 16.84 -0.60
C ALA A 13 5.75 16.25 -1.86
N ASP A 14 6.98 15.76 -1.71
CA ASP A 14 7.63 14.95 -2.74
C ASP A 14 7.14 13.51 -2.61
N LEU A 15 6.37 13.06 -3.62
CA LEU A 15 5.87 11.68 -3.70
C LEU A 15 6.76 10.87 -4.64
N LEU A 16 7.56 9.97 -4.08
CA LEU A 16 8.38 9.07 -4.86
C LEU A 16 7.55 7.89 -5.37
N VAL A 17 7.43 7.78 -6.68
CA VAL A 17 6.81 6.63 -7.36
C VAL A 17 7.88 5.80 -8.09
N PRO A 18 7.75 4.47 -8.11
CA PRO A 18 8.69 3.61 -8.82
C PRO A 18 8.69 3.87 -10.32
N ARG A 19 9.84 3.68 -10.95
CA ARG A 19 10.00 3.73 -12.40
C ARG A 19 9.91 2.32 -13.00
N GLY A 20 9.37 2.22 -14.21
CA GLY A 20 9.34 0.95 -14.96
C GLY A 20 8.29 -0.06 -14.48
N CYS A 21 7.29 0.37 -13.72
CA CYS A 21 6.15 -0.48 -13.33
C CYS A 21 4.83 0.04 -13.90
N VAL A 22 3.83 -0.84 -13.98
CA VAL A 22 2.48 -0.46 -14.35
C VAL A 22 1.81 0.14 -13.12
N LEU A 23 1.64 1.47 -13.08
CA LEU A 23 1.12 2.19 -11.91
C LEU A 23 -0.25 1.67 -11.41
N GLN A 24 -1.10 1.20 -12.33
CA GLN A 24 -2.40 0.60 -12.00
C GLN A 24 -2.30 -0.69 -11.20
N LYS A 25 -1.18 -1.41 -11.31
CA LYS A 25 -0.86 -2.62 -10.53
C LYS A 25 0.01 -2.29 -9.32
N TRP A 26 0.66 -1.13 -9.32
CA TRP A 26 1.52 -0.71 -8.23
C TRP A 26 0.71 -0.32 -6.99
N SER A 27 -0.25 0.58 -7.16
CA SER A 27 -0.98 1.18 -6.05
C SER A 27 -2.10 0.27 -5.55
N VAL A 28 -2.19 0.08 -4.23
CA VAL A 28 -3.28 -0.67 -3.58
C VAL A 28 -4.02 0.23 -2.61
N ILE A 29 -5.35 0.17 -2.64
CA ILE A 29 -6.22 0.86 -1.68
C ILE A 29 -6.42 -0.05 -0.47
N ALA A 30 -5.83 0.28 0.66
CA ALA A 30 -5.94 -0.50 1.90
C ALA A 30 -6.74 0.27 2.96
N CYS A 31 -7.94 0.76 2.61
CA CYS A 31 -8.81 1.46 3.55
C CYS A 31 -9.56 0.47 4.45
N ASP A 32 -9.80 0.85 5.72
CA ASP A 32 -10.50 0.05 6.74
C ASP A 32 -11.83 -0.56 6.28
N GLN A 33 -12.53 0.07 5.33
CA GLN A 33 -13.77 -0.48 4.78
C GLN A 33 -13.58 -1.80 4.01
N TYR A 34 -12.35 -2.13 3.59
CA TYR A 34 -12.03 -3.30 2.77
C TYR A 34 -11.06 -4.28 3.45
N THR A 35 -10.42 -3.90 4.55
CA THR A 35 -9.38 -4.73 5.21
C THR A 35 -9.91 -6.06 5.73
N SER A 36 -11.22 -6.15 6.02
CA SER A 36 -11.89 -7.38 6.47
C SER A 36 -12.63 -8.15 5.36
N GLN A 37 -12.57 -7.74 4.09
CA GLN A 37 -13.29 -8.38 2.97
C GLN A 37 -12.37 -9.32 2.17
N PRO A 38 -12.45 -10.66 2.33
CA PRO A 38 -11.57 -11.59 1.62
C PRO A 38 -11.65 -11.47 0.10
N GLU A 39 -12.85 -11.28 -0.45
CA GLU A 39 -13.09 -11.22 -1.90
C GLU A 39 -12.39 -10.04 -2.56
N TYR A 40 -12.25 -8.93 -1.84
CA TYR A 40 -11.50 -7.77 -2.29
C TYR A 40 -10.02 -8.11 -2.47
N TRP A 41 -9.40 -8.74 -1.47
CA TRP A 41 -7.98 -9.10 -1.52
C TRP A 41 -7.68 -10.16 -2.59
N ASP A 42 -8.59 -11.12 -2.79
CA ASP A 42 -8.51 -12.09 -3.88
C ASP A 42 -8.59 -11.42 -5.26
N GLN A 43 -9.42 -10.40 -5.42
CA GLN A 43 -9.49 -9.63 -6.66
C GLN A 43 -8.23 -8.79 -6.89
N VAL A 44 -7.71 -8.14 -5.84
CA VAL A 44 -6.47 -7.37 -5.91
C VAL A 44 -5.29 -8.26 -6.30
N GLU A 45 -5.16 -9.46 -5.72
CA GLU A 45 -4.14 -10.44 -6.12
C GLU A 45 -4.26 -10.83 -7.60
N LYS A 46 -5.48 -11.07 -8.10
CA LYS A 46 -5.71 -11.38 -9.53
C LYS A 46 -5.32 -10.23 -10.45
N VAL A 47 -5.59 -8.98 -10.04
CA VAL A 47 -5.25 -7.78 -10.83
C VAL A 47 -3.74 -7.54 -10.88
N VAL A 48 -3.08 -7.63 -9.72
CA VAL A 48 -1.64 -7.41 -9.57
C VAL A 48 -0.85 -8.54 -10.24
N GLY A 49 -1.20 -9.79 -9.95
CA GLY A 49 -0.48 -10.98 -10.37
C GLY A 49 1.00 -10.91 -9.94
N ASN A 50 1.90 -11.17 -10.89
CA ASN A 50 3.35 -11.16 -10.64
C ASN A 50 4.01 -9.78 -10.82
N ALA A 51 3.22 -8.71 -11.04
CA ALA A 51 3.79 -7.38 -11.19
C ALA A 51 4.28 -6.84 -9.83
N PRO A 52 5.34 -6.00 -9.81
CA PRO A 52 5.71 -5.25 -8.61
C PRO A 52 4.53 -4.40 -8.12
N SER A 53 4.23 -4.47 -6.81
CA SER A 53 3.07 -3.82 -6.22
C SER A 53 3.24 -3.57 -4.74
N THR A 54 2.65 -2.49 -4.23
CA THR A 54 2.55 -2.23 -2.79
C THR A 54 1.71 -3.28 -2.07
N LEU A 55 0.95 -4.13 -2.79
CA LEU A 55 0.27 -5.30 -2.21
C LEU A 55 1.22 -6.15 -1.37
N ARG A 56 2.45 -6.33 -1.86
CA ARG A 56 3.49 -7.15 -1.22
C ARG A 56 4.02 -6.54 0.08
N LEU A 57 3.66 -5.28 0.37
CA LEU A 57 4.05 -4.54 1.57
C LEU A 57 2.93 -4.44 2.62
N ILE A 58 1.74 -4.98 2.32
CA ILE A 58 0.54 -4.82 3.15
C ILE A 58 0.21 -6.16 3.83
N LEU A 59 -0.15 -6.10 5.12
CA LEU A 59 -0.75 -7.21 5.86
C LEU A 59 -2.22 -6.87 6.20
N PRO A 60 -3.19 -7.32 5.38
CA PRO A 60 -4.61 -7.10 5.64
C PRO A 60 -5.11 -7.70 6.95
N GLU A 61 -6.05 -7.01 7.59
CA GLU A 61 -6.66 -7.47 8.85
C GLU A 61 -7.32 -8.85 8.72
N VAL A 62 -7.95 -9.14 7.57
CA VAL A 62 -8.57 -10.44 7.27
C VAL A 62 -7.63 -11.64 7.49
N TYR A 63 -6.31 -11.42 7.41
CA TYR A 63 -5.31 -12.47 7.59
C TYR A 63 -4.70 -12.54 9.00
N LEU A 64 -5.05 -11.63 9.92
CA LEU A 64 -4.44 -11.58 11.25
C LEU A 64 -4.79 -12.78 12.14
N GLN A 65 -5.92 -13.45 11.87
CA GLN A 65 -6.38 -14.61 12.64
C GLN A 65 -6.03 -15.95 11.98
N GLU A 66 -5.32 -15.93 10.84
CA GLU A 66 -4.96 -17.16 10.14
C GLU A 66 -3.77 -17.87 10.81
N LYS A 67 -3.77 -19.22 10.76
CA LYS A 67 -2.71 -20.05 11.35
C LYS A 67 -1.34 -19.82 10.69
N ASN A 68 -1.31 -19.38 9.44
CA ASN A 68 -0.10 -19.13 8.64
C ASN A 68 0.31 -17.64 8.64
N LEU A 69 -0.12 -16.85 9.62
CA LEU A 69 0.24 -15.44 9.76
C LEU A 69 1.75 -15.18 9.63
N GLN A 70 2.56 -16.00 10.30
CA GLN A 70 4.02 -15.84 10.27
C GLN A 70 4.60 -16.00 8.87
N GLU A 71 4.15 -17.01 8.11
CA GLU A 71 4.60 -17.21 6.73
C GLU A 71 4.21 -16.05 5.81
N ARG A 72 3.10 -15.36 6.10
CA ARG A 72 2.70 -14.16 5.35
C ARG A 72 3.62 -13.00 5.66
N ILE A 73 3.94 -12.78 6.95
CA ILE A 73 4.87 -11.73 7.39
C ILE A 73 6.23 -11.90 6.71
N ASP A 74 6.75 -13.13 6.68
CA ASP A 74 8.06 -13.43 6.10
C ASP A 74 8.12 -13.15 4.57
N LYS A 75 6.96 -13.08 3.91
CA LYS A 75 6.86 -12.79 2.46
C LYS A 75 6.76 -11.30 2.15
N ILE A 76 6.67 -10.42 3.13
CA ILE A 76 6.53 -8.97 2.93
C ILE A 76 7.91 -8.34 2.68
N HIS A 77 8.15 -7.84 1.47
CA HIS A 77 9.41 -7.18 1.04
C HIS A 77 9.22 -6.28 -0.18
#